data_AF-A0A5C7VRC5-F1
#
_entry.id   AF-A0A5C7VRC5-F1
#
_cell.length_a   1.000
_cell.length_b   1.000
_cell.length_c   1.000
_cell.angle_alpha   90.00
_cell.angle_beta   90.00
_cell.angle_gamma   90.00
#
_symmetry.space_group_name_H-M   'P 1'
#
loop_
_entity.id
_entity.type
_entity.pdbx_description
1 polymer ?
#
loop_
_entity_poly.entity_id
_entity_poly.type
_entity_poly.pdbx_seq_one_letter_code
_entity_poly.pdbx_strand_id
1 'polypeptide(L)'
;VPFLKVVNDTAVAVNQGGKRKGAVCAYLETWHLDIEEFLELRKNTGDDRRRTHDMNTANWIPDLFMKRVFDDGQWTLFSPSEVPDLHDLTGKAFEERYEYYEALAGYGKIKVYKTIAAKDLWRKMLSMLFETGHPWLTFKDPCNLRSPQQHVGVVHSSNLCTEITLNTNKDEIAVCNLGSINLVNHIVDGKLDTEKLGRTVKTAVRMLDNVIDINYYSVPQARNSNLKHRPVGLGLMGFQDALYLQHIAYGSDAAIEFADKSMEAISYYAIQASCDLADERGSYSTFDGSLWSKGILPLDSQQILIEARGQKYIDVDLSESLDWAPIRERVKKGIRNSNIMAIAPTATISNIIGVSQSIEPTYQNLYVKSNLSGEFTVINPYLVRDLKNRGLWDSVMVNDLKYYDGSVQQIERIPQDLKDLYATAFEVETKWIVDAASRRQKWIDQAQSLNLYIAGASGKKLDVTYRMAWYRGLKTTYYLRALAATSTEKSTINTGKLNAVSSGAIDEGNFAAPAGPAPVPKACSIDNPDCEACQ
;
A
#
# COMPACT_ATOMS: atom_id res chain seq x y z
N VAL A 1 -19.94 3.65 -18.41
CA VAL A 1 -18.91 4.70 -18.68
C VAL A 1 -19.40 6.15 -18.53
N PRO A 2 -20.50 6.62 -19.16
CA PRO A 2 -20.87 8.05 -19.15
C PRO A 2 -21.06 8.66 -17.75
N PHE A 3 -21.67 7.93 -16.81
CA PHE A 3 -21.81 8.38 -15.42
C PHE A 3 -20.46 8.62 -14.73
N LEU A 4 -19.44 7.80 -15.02
CA LEU A 4 -18.10 7.98 -14.47
C LEU A 4 -17.40 9.22 -15.03
N LYS A 5 -17.75 9.66 -16.26
CA LYS A 5 -17.27 10.96 -16.80
C LYS A 5 -17.81 12.13 -15.98
N VAL A 6 -19.08 12.08 -15.55
CA VAL A 6 -19.65 13.11 -14.66
C VAL A 6 -18.91 13.14 -13.32
N VAL A 7 -18.58 11.98 -12.76
CA VAL A 7 -17.80 11.88 -11.51
C VAL A 7 -16.37 12.43 -11.70
N ASN A 8 -15.72 12.11 -12.83
CA ASN A 8 -14.42 12.67 -13.21
C ASN A 8 -14.45 14.19 -13.21
N ASP A 9 -15.40 14.79 -13.92
CA ASP A 9 -15.48 16.24 -14.08
C ASP A 9 -15.87 16.92 -12.77
N THR A 10 -16.66 16.24 -11.92
CA THR A 10 -16.94 16.69 -10.55
C THR A 10 -15.67 16.72 -9.69
N ALA A 11 -14.80 15.70 -9.80
CA ALA A 11 -13.54 15.66 -9.06
C ALA A 11 -12.59 16.80 -9.47
N VAL A 12 -12.59 17.18 -10.75
CA VAL A 12 -11.85 18.33 -11.26
C VAL A 12 -12.43 19.64 -10.74
N ALA A 13 -13.76 19.77 -10.72
CA ALA A 13 -14.44 20.97 -10.23
C ALA A 13 -14.20 21.20 -8.73
N VAL A 14 -14.14 20.14 -7.92
CA VAL A 14 -13.93 20.19 -6.47
C VAL A 14 -12.43 20.13 -6.15
N ASN A 15 -11.71 21.22 -6.39
CA ASN A 15 -10.25 21.31 -6.25
C ASN A 15 -9.74 21.94 -4.93
N GLN A 16 -10.52 21.86 -3.84
CA GLN A 16 -10.19 22.42 -2.52
C GLN A 16 -9.64 23.86 -2.57
N GLY A 17 -10.22 24.72 -3.43
CA GLY A 17 -9.79 26.11 -3.61
C GLY A 17 -8.41 26.23 -4.28
N GLY A 18 -8.06 25.29 -5.17
CA GLY A 18 -6.77 25.23 -5.86
C GLY A 18 -5.62 24.63 -5.04
N LYS A 19 -5.82 24.32 -3.75
CA LYS A 19 -4.76 23.79 -2.86
C LYS A 19 -4.51 22.29 -3.06
N ARG A 20 -5.53 21.51 -3.39
CA ARG A 20 -5.41 20.05 -3.58
C ARG A 20 -6.46 19.55 -4.56
N LYS A 21 -6.01 18.81 -5.58
CA LYS A 21 -6.91 18.17 -6.54
C LYS A 21 -7.88 17.22 -5.82
N GLY A 22 -9.16 17.28 -6.19
CA GLY A 22 -10.12 16.25 -5.81
C GLY A 22 -9.65 14.89 -6.33
N ALA A 23 -9.79 13.85 -5.51
CA ALA A 23 -9.38 12.50 -5.88
C ALA A 23 -10.47 11.52 -5.46
N VAL A 24 -10.82 10.62 -6.38
CA VAL A 24 -11.84 9.59 -6.19
C VAL A 24 -11.35 8.32 -6.90
N CYS A 25 -11.73 7.17 -6.37
CA CYS A 25 -11.49 5.88 -7.01
C CYS A 25 -12.82 5.16 -7.22
N ALA A 26 -13.11 4.77 -8.46
CA ALA A 26 -14.25 3.92 -8.77
C ALA A 26 -13.83 2.44 -8.69
N TYR A 27 -14.67 1.62 -8.06
CA TYR A 27 -14.50 0.17 -7.97
C TYR A 27 -15.53 -0.52 -8.84
N LEU A 28 -15.13 -1.59 -9.53
CA LEU A 28 -16.05 -2.41 -10.32
C LEU A 28 -15.74 -3.90 -10.15
N GLU A 29 -16.78 -4.72 -9.97
CA GLU A 29 -16.62 -6.18 -9.91
C GLU A 29 -16.33 -6.78 -11.28
N THR A 30 -15.47 -7.80 -11.31
CA THR A 30 -14.91 -8.36 -12.55
C THR A 30 -15.92 -9.11 -13.43
N TRP A 31 -17.12 -9.43 -12.94
CA TRP A 31 -18.22 -10.00 -13.73
C TRP A 31 -19.13 -8.94 -14.37
N HIS A 32 -18.93 -7.65 -14.09
CA HIS A 32 -19.79 -6.62 -14.65
C HIS A 32 -19.63 -6.53 -16.18
N LEU A 33 -20.72 -6.40 -16.94
CA LEU A 33 -20.72 -6.36 -18.41
C LEU A 33 -19.76 -5.30 -18.99
N ASP A 34 -19.75 -4.11 -18.38
CA ASP A 34 -18.88 -2.99 -18.80
C ASP A 34 -17.41 -3.13 -18.34
N ILE A 35 -17.00 -4.25 -17.72
CA ILE A 35 -15.63 -4.39 -17.16
C ILE A 35 -14.56 -4.10 -18.22
N GLU A 36 -14.76 -4.58 -19.45
CA GLU A 36 -13.79 -4.38 -20.52
C GLU A 36 -13.59 -2.91 -20.90
N GLU A 37 -14.64 -2.10 -20.83
CA GLU A 37 -14.58 -0.66 -21.08
C GLU A 37 -13.99 0.08 -19.88
N PHE A 38 -14.33 -0.38 -18.67
CA PHE A 38 -13.81 0.14 -17.42
C PHE A 38 -12.29 0.04 -17.31
N LEU A 39 -11.70 -1.06 -17.81
CA LEU A 39 -10.24 -1.24 -17.85
C LEU A 39 -9.52 -0.18 -18.68
N GLU A 40 -10.20 0.45 -19.65
CA GLU A 40 -9.58 1.38 -20.60
C GLU A 40 -9.78 2.86 -20.25
N LEU A 41 -10.45 3.16 -19.13
CA LEU A 41 -10.84 4.52 -18.74
C LEU A 41 -9.66 5.48 -18.59
N ARG A 42 -8.46 4.96 -18.28
CA ARG A 42 -7.23 5.73 -18.05
C ARG A 42 -6.23 5.68 -19.21
N LYS A 43 -6.57 5.08 -20.35
CA LYS A 43 -5.72 5.12 -21.55
C LYS A 43 -5.54 6.55 -22.02
N ASN A 44 -4.32 6.90 -22.42
CA ASN A 44 -4.00 8.22 -22.97
C ASN A 44 -4.54 8.43 -24.40
N THR A 45 -4.92 7.36 -25.09
CA THR A 45 -5.39 7.38 -26.49
C THR A 45 -6.80 6.82 -26.63
N GLY A 46 -7.44 7.12 -27.77
CA GLY A 46 -8.81 6.71 -28.10
C GLY A 46 -9.83 7.84 -27.93
N ASP A 47 -11.12 7.48 -27.87
CA ASP A 47 -12.22 8.44 -27.73
C ASP A 47 -12.27 9.03 -26.31
N ASP A 48 -11.97 10.33 -26.17
CA ASP A 48 -11.94 11.06 -24.90
C ASP A 48 -13.28 11.05 -24.14
N ARG A 49 -14.40 10.93 -24.86
CA ARG A 49 -15.74 10.80 -24.26
C ARG A 49 -15.87 9.54 -23.40
N ARG A 50 -14.97 8.58 -23.60
CA ARG A 50 -14.91 7.29 -22.91
C ARG A 50 -13.67 7.19 -22.01
N ARG A 51 -13.12 8.34 -21.58
CA ARG A 51 -11.95 8.44 -20.68
C ARG A 51 -12.26 9.25 -19.44
N THR A 52 -11.59 8.91 -18.34
CA THR A 52 -11.69 9.59 -17.05
C THR A 52 -10.29 9.76 -16.45
N HIS A 53 -9.51 10.70 -16.98
CA HIS A 53 -8.09 10.88 -16.64
C HIS A 53 -7.83 11.29 -15.18
N ASP A 54 -8.79 11.96 -14.54
CA ASP A 54 -8.67 12.52 -13.19
C ASP A 54 -9.31 11.62 -12.11
N MET A 55 -9.96 10.52 -12.51
CA MET A 55 -10.54 9.53 -11.62
C MET A 55 -9.66 8.28 -11.57
N ASN A 56 -9.39 7.75 -10.38
CA ASN A 56 -8.72 6.45 -10.24
C ASN A 56 -9.73 5.29 -10.40
N THR A 57 -9.23 4.11 -10.74
CA THR A 57 -10.06 2.92 -10.92
C THR A 57 -9.42 1.71 -10.24
N ALA A 58 -10.26 0.80 -9.74
CA ALA A 58 -9.84 -0.46 -9.14
C ALA A 58 -10.81 -1.61 -9.47
N ASN A 59 -10.28 -2.80 -9.66
CA ASN A 59 -11.04 -4.03 -9.82
C ASN A 59 -11.36 -4.63 -8.44
N TRP A 60 -12.62 -4.96 -8.21
CA TRP A 60 -13.10 -5.70 -7.02
C TRP A 60 -13.29 -7.17 -7.39
N ILE A 61 -12.27 -7.99 -7.14
CA ILE A 61 -12.11 -9.30 -7.77
C ILE A 61 -12.65 -10.39 -6.82
N PRO A 62 -13.69 -11.16 -7.21
CA PRO A 62 -14.11 -12.34 -6.47
C PRO A 62 -13.10 -13.48 -6.63
N ASP A 63 -12.98 -14.35 -5.63
CA ASP A 63 -12.09 -15.51 -5.64
C ASP A 63 -12.41 -16.46 -6.79
N LEU A 64 -13.70 -16.58 -7.16
CA LEU A 64 -14.12 -17.42 -8.29
C LEU A 64 -13.41 -17.02 -9.58
N PHE A 65 -13.27 -15.72 -9.86
CA PHE A 65 -12.58 -15.26 -11.06
C PHE A 65 -11.13 -15.75 -11.06
N MET A 66 -10.43 -15.60 -9.94
CA MET A 66 -9.05 -16.07 -9.81
C MET A 66 -8.95 -17.60 -9.91
N LYS A 67 -9.88 -18.35 -9.32
CA LYS A 67 -9.98 -19.82 -9.50
C LYS A 67 -10.10 -20.17 -10.99
N ARG A 68 -10.97 -19.49 -11.74
CA ARG A 68 -11.14 -19.68 -13.19
C ARG A 68 -9.88 -19.29 -13.97
N VAL A 69 -9.12 -18.25 -13.56
CA VAL A 69 -7.82 -17.92 -14.17
C VAL A 69 -6.79 -19.03 -13.96
N PHE A 70 -6.71 -19.59 -12.74
CA PHE A 70 -5.79 -20.68 -12.42
C PHE A 70 -6.12 -21.96 -13.21
N ASP A 71 -7.41 -22.27 -13.35
CA ASP A 71 -7.89 -23.51 -13.96
C ASP A 71 -8.24 -23.40 -15.45
N ASP A 72 -7.96 -22.25 -16.08
CA ASP A 72 -8.29 -21.99 -17.49
C ASP A 72 -9.79 -22.08 -17.82
N GLY A 73 -10.62 -21.66 -16.86
CA GLY A 73 -12.07 -21.65 -16.97
C GLY A 73 -12.62 -20.48 -17.79
N GLN A 74 -13.91 -20.60 -18.11
CA GLN A 74 -14.70 -19.50 -18.67
C GLN A 74 -15.15 -18.53 -17.58
N TRP A 75 -15.48 -17.31 -18.00
CA TRP A 75 -16.01 -16.23 -17.19
C TRP A 75 -17.13 -15.53 -17.93
N THR A 76 -18.26 -15.35 -17.27
CA THR A 76 -19.46 -14.72 -17.82
C THR A 76 -19.67 -13.35 -17.21
N LEU A 77 -19.84 -12.38 -18.10
CA LEU A 77 -20.15 -11.01 -17.76
C LEU A 77 -21.67 -10.82 -17.79
N PHE A 78 -22.20 -10.12 -16.80
CA PHE A 78 -23.63 -9.88 -16.62
C PHE A 78 -23.95 -8.40 -16.42
N SER A 79 -25.17 -8.00 -16.78
CA SER A 79 -25.75 -6.74 -16.31
C SER A 79 -26.26 -6.92 -14.88
N PRO A 80 -25.93 -6.03 -13.92
CA PRO A 80 -26.41 -6.14 -12.54
C PRO A 80 -27.94 -6.08 -12.43
N SER A 81 -28.66 -5.57 -13.44
CA SER A 81 -30.13 -5.62 -13.47
C SER A 81 -30.69 -7.04 -13.59
N GLU A 82 -29.96 -7.96 -14.21
CA GLU A 82 -30.36 -9.37 -14.39
C GLU A 82 -29.91 -10.24 -13.20
N VAL A 83 -28.89 -9.80 -12.47
CA VAL A 83 -28.24 -10.55 -11.37
C VAL A 83 -28.03 -9.66 -10.11
N PRO A 84 -29.11 -9.06 -9.57
CA PRO A 84 -29.02 -7.93 -8.63
C PRO A 84 -28.41 -8.26 -7.27
N ASP A 85 -28.38 -9.54 -6.88
CA ASP A 85 -27.89 -10.03 -5.59
C ASP A 85 -26.38 -10.28 -5.56
N LEU A 86 -25.70 -10.39 -6.71
CA LEU A 86 -24.28 -10.76 -6.76
C LEU A 86 -23.35 -9.80 -6.02
N HIS A 87 -23.67 -8.50 -6.00
CA HIS A 87 -22.86 -7.50 -5.31
C HIS A 87 -22.86 -7.68 -3.79
N ASP A 88 -23.92 -8.27 -3.23
CA ASP A 88 -24.08 -8.47 -1.78
C ASP A 88 -23.64 -9.87 -1.32
N LEU A 89 -23.30 -10.77 -2.26
CA LEU A 89 -22.83 -12.13 -1.95
C LEU A 89 -21.30 -12.21 -2.04
N THR A 90 -20.71 -13.07 -1.20
CA THR A 90 -19.26 -13.29 -1.12
C THR A 90 -18.94 -14.77 -0.88
N GLY A 91 -17.72 -15.21 -1.21
CA GLY A 91 -17.24 -16.57 -0.99
C GLY A 91 -18.12 -17.62 -1.67
N LYS A 92 -18.38 -18.74 -0.98
CA LYS A 92 -19.18 -19.86 -1.53
C LYS A 92 -20.60 -19.44 -1.96
N ALA A 93 -21.25 -18.57 -1.20
CA ALA A 93 -22.58 -18.09 -1.55
C ALA A 93 -22.59 -17.30 -2.88
N PHE A 94 -21.54 -16.50 -3.13
CA PHE A 94 -21.34 -15.86 -4.42
C PHE A 94 -21.09 -16.90 -5.52
N GLU A 95 -20.20 -17.87 -5.26
CA GLU A 95 -19.85 -18.91 -6.25
C GLU A 95 -21.07 -19.69 -6.73
N GLU A 96 -21.84 -20.24 -5.79
CA GLU A 96 -23.05 -21.01 -6.09
C GLU A 96 -24.08 -20.17 -6.86
N ARG A 97 -24.26 -18.91 -6.46
CA ARG A 97 -25.25 -18.03 -7.09
C ARG A 97 -24.82 -17.59 -8.48
N TYR A 98 -23.55 -17.28 -8.65
CA TYR A 98 -22.96 -16.89 -9.92
C TYR A 98 -23.03 -18.05 -10.93
N GLU A 99 -22.68 -19.28 -10.52
CA GLU A 99 -22.77 -20.47 -11.38
C GLU A 99 -24.22 -20.81 -11.75
N TYR A 100 -25.16 -20.58 -10.84
CA TYR A 100 -26.59 -20.67 -11.15
C TYR A 100 -26.99 -19.70 -12.27
N TYR A 101 -26.50 -18.45 -12.25
CA TYR A 101 -26.76 -17.49 -13.33
C TYR A 101 -26.05 -17.84 -14.64
N GLU A 102 -24.82 -18.39 -14.58
CA GLU A 102 -24.15 -18.95 -15.76
C GLU A 102 -25.02 -20.04 -16.42
N ALA A 103 -25.60 -20.94 -15.62
CA ALA A 103 -26.52 -21.97 -16.13
C ALA A 103 -27.80 -21.37 -16.74
N LEU A 104 -28.42 -20.37 -16.09
CA LEU A 104 -29.59 -19.68 -16.65
C LEU A 104 -29.28 -18.98 -17.98
N ALA A 105 -28.12 -18.35 -18.11
CA ALA A 105 -27.66 -17.78 -19.37
C ALA A 105 -27.47 -18.87 -20.44
N GLY A 106 -26.88 -20.01 -20.09
CA GLY A 106 -26.75 -21.17 -20.97
C GLY A 106 -28.08 -21.74 -21.46
N TYR A 107 -29.14 -21.67 -20.64
CA TYR A 107 -30.51 -22.03 -21.01
C TYR A 107 -31.28 -20.91 -21.73
N GLY A 108 -30.65 -19.78 -22.03
CA GLY A 108 -31.28 -18.64 -22.71
C GLY A 108 -32.29 -17.86 -21.86
N LYS A 109 -32.27 -18.04 -20.53
CA LYS A 109 -33.17 -17.32 -19.60
C LYS A 109 -32.64 -15.94 -19.22
N ILE A 110 -31.34 -15.71 -19.33
CA ILE A 110 -30.72 -14.39 -19.25
C ILE A 110 -30.29 -14.00 -20.65
N LYS A 111 -30.78 -12.84 -21.12
CA LYS A 111 -30.52 -12.38 -22.50
C LYS A 111 -29.24 -11.56 -22.62
N VAL A 112 -28.91 -10.79 -21.58
CA VAL A 112 -27.79 -9.85 -21.58
C VAL A 112 -26.63 -10.45 -20.81
N TYR A 113 -25.79 -11.19 -21.51
CA TYR A 113 -24.55 -11.75 -20.97
C TYR A 113 -23.46 -11.85 -22.04
N LYS A 114 -22.21 -12.00 -21.62
CA LYS A 114 -21.08 -12.29 -22.50
C LYS A 114 -20.13 -13.26 -21.83
N THR A 115 -19.86 -14.41 -22.44
CA THR A 115 -18.87 -15.38 -21.92
C THR A 115 -17.53 -15.21 -22.64
N ILE A 116 -16.45 -15.19 -21.86
CA ILE A 116 -15.06 -15.05 -22.30
C ILE A 116 -14.15 -15.99 -21.50
N ALA A 117 -12.93 -16.25 -21.99
CA ALA A 117 -11.95 -16.97 -21.19
C ALA A 117 -11.43 -16.08 -20.04
N ALA A 118 -11.37 -16.62 -18.81
CA ALA A 118 -10.94 -15.86 -17.64
C ALA A 118 -9.49 -15.32 -17.81
N LYS A 119 -8.60 -16.13 -18.39
CA LYS A 119 -7.21 -15.73 -18.68
C LYS A 119 -7.09 -14.58 -19.66
N ASP A 120 -8.04 -14.40 -20.58
CA ASP A 120 -7.99 -13.32 -21.55
C ASP A 120 -8.36 -11.98 -20.88
N LEU A 121 -9.40 -11.99 -20.04
CA LEU A 121 -9.74 -10.82 -19.21
C LEU A 121 -8.59 -10.48 -18.26
N TRP A 122 -8.01 -11.48 -17.60
CA TRP A 122 -6.87 -11.29 -16.70
C TRP A 122 -5.66 -10.68 -17.41
N ARG A 123 -5.31 -11.19 -18.60
CA ARG A 123 -4.24 -10.59 -19.43
C ARG A 123 -4.54 -9.14 -19.77
N LYS A 124 -5.79 -8.80 -20.13
CA LYS A 124 -6.20 -7.42 -20.38
C LYS A 124 -6.09 -6.54 -19.13
N MET A 125 -6.52 -7.01 -17.96
CA MET A 125 -6.38 -6.30 -16.68
C MET A 125 -4.92 -5.95 -16.38
N LEU A 126 -4.01 -6.93 -16.47
CA LEU A 126 -2.58 -6.72 -16.20
C LEU A 126 -1.92 -5.82 -17.23
N SER A 127 -2.34 -5.90 -18.50
CA SER A 127 -1.81 -5.05 -19.56
C SER A 127 -2.19 -3.59 -19.35
N MET A 128 -3.44 -3.32 -18.96
CA MET A 128 -3.90 -1.96 -18.64
C MET A 128 -3.25 -1.40 -17.38
N LEU A 129 -3.07 -2.25 -16.36
CA LEU A 129 -2.36 -1.87 -15.14
C LEU A 129 -0.91 -1.50 -15.43
N PHE A 130 -0.24 -2.23 -16.32
CA PHE A 130 1.12 -1.89 -16.78
C PHE A 130 1.15 -0.60 -17.59
N GLU A 131 0.25 -0.41 -18.54
CA GLU A 131 0.23 0.74 -19.45
C GLU A 131 -0.15 2.05 -18.73
N THR A 132 -1.13 1.99 -17.82
CA THR A 132 -1.79 3.18 -17.26
C THR A 132 -1.65 3.31 -15.73
N GLY A 133 -1.09 2.31 -15.06
CA GLY A 133 -1.11 2.19 -13.60
C GLY A 133 -2.48 1.84 -13.02
N HIS A 134 -3.47 1.55 -13.87
CA HIS A 134 -4.88 1.32 -13.51
C HIS A 134 -5.54 0.24 -14.38
N PRO A 135 -6.63 -0.38 -13.92
CA PRO A 135 -7.17 -0.28 -12.56
C PRO A 135 -6.38 -1.14 -11.57
N TRP A 136 -6.33 -0.74 -10.30
CA TRP A 136 -5.70 -1.53 -9.24
C TRP A 136 -6.38 -2.87 -9.01
N LEU A 137 -5.71 -3.82 -8.34
CA LEU A 137 -6.25 -5.16 -8.09
C LEU A 137 -6.54 -5.34 -6.60
N THR A 138 -7.82 -5.53 -6.27
CA THR A 138 -8.30 -5.72 -4.89
C THR A 138 -9.23 -6.92 -4.84
N PHE A 139 -9.20 -7.70 -3.75
CA PHE A 139 -9.82 -9.01 -3.67
C PHE A 139 -11.04 -8.96 -2.74
N LYS A 140 -12.23 -9.12 -3.30
CA LYS A 140 -13.54 -8.98 -2.63
C LYS A 140 -13.69 -9.94 -1.45
N ASP A 141 -13.43 -11.21 -1.69
CA ASP A 141 -13.74 -12.26 -0.71
C ASP A 141 -12.81 -12.21 0.52
N PRO A 142 -11.48 -12.03 0.39
CA PRO A 142 -10.63 -11.78 1.54
C PRO A 142 -11.01 -10.54 2.35
N CYS A 143 -11.55 -9.51 1.70
CA CYS A 143 -12.02 -8.30 2.39
C CYS A 143 -13.28 -8.59 3.20
N ASN A 144 -14.24 -9.32 2.63
CA ASN A 144 -15.52 -9.60 3.27
C ASN A 144 -15.43 -10.72 4.29
N LEU A 145 -14.91 -11.90 3.93
CA LEU A 145 -14.84 -13.10 4.79
C LEU A 145 -14.02 -12.88 6.08
N ARG A 146 -13.16 -11.86 6.08
CA ARG A 146 -12.32 -11.49 7.22
C ARG A 146 -12.68 -10.15 7.84
N SER A 147 -13.76 -9.52 7.38
CA SER A 147 -14.28 -8.31 8.01
C SER A 147 -14.95 -8.67 9.33
N PRO A 148 -14.65 -8.00 10.45
CA PRO A 148 -15.37 -8.22 11.70
C PRO A 148 -16.86 -7.86 11.63
N GLN A 149 -17.27 -7.12 10.59
CA GLN A 149 -18.60 -6.51 10.42
C GLN A 149 -19.53 -7.26 9.46
N GLN A 150 -19.22 -8.51 9.11
CA GLN A 150 -20.00 -9.33 8.17
C GLN A 150 -21.48 -9.54 8.58
N HIS A 151 -21.79 -9.42 9.87
CA HIS A 151 -23.15 -9.64 10.40
C HIS A 151 -24.12 -8.48 10.14
N VAL A 152 -23.62 -7.30 9.78
CA VAL A 152 -24.43 -6.08 9.61
C VAL A 152 -24.26 -5.41 8.24
N GLY A 153 -23.55 -6.04 7.31
CA GLY A 153 -23.43 -5.53 5.95
C GLY A 153 -22.29 -6.16 5.15
N VAL A 154 -22.04 -5.57 3.98
CA VAL A 154 -21.07 -6.03 2.99
C VAL A 154 -20.06 -4.90 2.72
N VAL A 155 -18.81 -5.27 2.53
CA VAL A 155 -17.75 -4.39 2.01
C VAL A 155 -17.85 -4.41 0.48
N HIS A 156 -18.49 -3.39 -0.10
CA HIS A 156 -18.66 -3.28 -1.57
C HIS A 156 -17.40 -2.78 -2.29
N SER A 157 -16.51 -2.08 -1.60
CA SER A 157 -15.25 -1.59 -2.16
C SER A 157 -14.24 -1.29 -1.06
N SER A 158 -13.00 -0.98 -1.47
CA SER A 158 -12.05 -0.28 -0.60
C SER A 158 -12.13 1.24 -0.79
N ASN A 159 -11.22 2.01 -0.17
CA ASN A 159 -11.12 3.46 -0.27
C ASN A 159 -10.16 3.90 -1.39
N LEU A 160 -9.84 5.20 -1.44
CA LEU A 160 -8.90 5.77 -2.43
C LEU A 160 -7.50 5.13 -2.41
N CYS A 161 -7.03 4.65 -1.26
CA CYS A 161 -5.67 4.15 -1.07
C CYS A 161 -5.60 2.63 -0.86
N THR A 162 -6.72 1.92 -1.00
CA THR A 162 -6.86 0.45 -0.94
C THR A 162 -6.55 -0.21 0.41
N GLU A 163 -6.52 0.50 1.53
CA GLU A 163 -6.26 -0.07 2.87
C GLU A 163 -7.52 -0.28 3.73
N ILE A 164 -8.62 0.37 3.37
CA ILE A 164 -9.85 0.38 4.19
C ILE A 164 -10.86 -0.60 3.63
N THR A 165 -11.48 -1.41 4.48
CA THR A 165 -12.46 -2.43 4.09
C THR A 165 -13.67 -2.37 5.01
N LEU A 166 -14.46 -1.30 4.88
CA LEU A 166 -15.60 -0.99 5.73
C LEU A 166 -16.90 -1.14 4.94
N ASN A 167 -17.98 -1.50 5.64
CA ASN A 167 -19.29 -1.65 5.02
C ASN A 167 -19.84 -0.30 4.56
N THR A 168 -20.59 -0.33 3.47
CA THR A 168 -21.34 0.82 2.94
C THR A 168 -22.74 0.39 2.55
N ASN A 169 -23.71 1.30 2.62
CA ASN A 169 -25.05 1.09 2.09
C ASN A 169 -25.71 2.44 1.82
N LYS A 170 -27.02 2.42 1.54
CA LYS A 170 -27.81 3.63 1.26
C LYS A 170 -27.74 4.68 2.38
N ASP A 171 -27.64 4.25 3.63
CA ASP A 171 -27.73 5.09 4.82
C ASP A 171 -26.38 5.25 5.54
N GLU A 172 -25.31 4.62 5.02
CA GLU A 172 -23.99 4.56 5.64
C GLU A 172 -22.87 4.81 4.62
N ILE A 173 -22.15 5.91 4.80
CA ILE A 173 -20.90 6.21 4.10
C ILE A 173 -19.77 5.98 5.10
N ALA A 174 -18.93 4.98 4.87
CA ALA A 174 -17.83 4.67 5.78
C ALA A 174 -16.82 5.83 5.88
N VAL A 175 -16.27 6.03 7.09
CA VAL A 175 -15.29 7.07 7.39
C VAL A 175 -14.00 6.43 7.88
N CYS A 176 -12.87 6.99 7.44
CA CYS A 176 -11.55 6.52 7.80
C CYS A 176 -10.89 7.47 8.82
N ASN A 177 -10.65 6.98 10.03
CA ASN A 177 -9.95 7.72 11.09
C ASN A 177 -8.55 7.13 11.25
N LEU A 178 -7.52 7.81 10.71
CA LEU A 178 -6.18 7.24 10.53
C LEU A 178 -5.14 7.78 11.50
N GLY A 179 -4.23 6.89 11.91
CA GLY A 179 -2.98 7.23 12.60
C GLY A 179 -1.88 6.26 12.18
N SER A 180 -0.61 6.61 12.40
CA SER A 180 0.51 5.71 12.07
C SER A 180 1.60 5.76 13.12
N ILE A 181 2.04 4.58 13.56
CA ILE A 181 3.12 4.41 14.52
C ILE A 181 4.45 4.64 13.79
N ASN A 182 5.31 5.49 14.35
CA ASN A 182 6.70 5.58 13.90
C ASN A 182 7.51 4.40 14.48
N LEU A 183 7.80 3.38 13.68
CA LEU A 183 8.53 2.19 14.13
C LEU A 183 9.97 2.49 14.55
N VAL A 184 10.63 3.47 13.92
CA VAL A 184 12.02 3.86 14.22
C VAL A 184 12.19 4.21 15.71
N ASN A 185 11.21 4.92 16.27
CA ASN A 185 11.21 5.31 17.69
C ASN A 185 11.03 4.16 18.68
N HIS A 186 10.80 2.94 18.18
CA HIS A 186 10.62 1.72 18.97
C HIS A 186 11.74 0.71 18.72
N ILE A 187 12.79 1.08 17.98
CA ILE A 187 13.99 0.24 17.85
C ILE A 187 15.06 0.74 18.83
N VAL A 188 15.46 -0.13 19.75
CA VAL A 188 16.51 0.12 20.76
C VAL A 188 17.54 -1.00 20.64
N ASP A 189 18.82 -0.63 20.48
CA ASP A 189 19.93 -1.58 20.34
C ASP A 189 19.68 -2.69 19.29
N GLY A 190 19.09 -2.30 18.15
CA GLY A 190 18.77 -3.22 17.05
C GLY A 190 17.64 -4.21 17.36
N LYS A 191 16.76 -3.92 18.33
CA LYS A 191 15.60 -4.74 18.68
C LYS A 191 14.34 -3.90 18.87
N LEU A 192 13.18 -4.50 18.65
CA LEU A 192 11.89 -3.87 18.90
C LEU A 192 11.60 -3.80 20.41
N ASP A 193 11.45 -2.60 20.94
CA ASP A 193 10.95 -2.32 22.29
C ASP A 193 9.42 -2.49 22.33
N THR A 194 9.00 -3.71 22.65
CA THR A 194 7.58 -4.11 22.67
C THR A 194 6.79 -3.44 23.78
N GLU A 195 7.42 -3.10 24.90
CA GLU A 195 6.76 -2.42 26.03
C GLU A 195 6.44 -0.97 25.68
N LYS A 196 7.41 -0.24 25.12
CA LYS A 196 7.19 1.12 24.61
C LYS A 196 6.18 1.12 23.48
N LEU A 197 6.25 0.15 22.56
CA LEU A 197 5.29 0.00 21.48
C LEU A 197 3.86 -0.13 22.01
N GLY A 198 3.65 -1.00 23.02
CA GLY A 198 2.34 -1.18 23.64
C GLY A 198 1.77 0.11 24.25
N ARG A 199 2.59 0.91 24.94
CA ARG A 199 2.18 2.22 25.48
C ARG A 199 1.79 3.21 24.39
N THR A 200 2.57 3.28 23.31
CA THR A 200 2.28 4.15 22.15
C THR A 200 0.99 3.72 21.47
N VAL A 201 0.80 2.42 21.21
CA VAL A 201 -0.40 1.86 20.57
C VAL A 201 -1.65 2.18 21.38
N LYS A 202 -1.63 1.96 22.71
CA LYS A 202 -2.76 2.27 23.60
C LYS A 202 -3.18 3.73 23.50
N THR A 203 -2.21 4.63 23.51
CA THR A 203 -2.46 6.06 23.37
C THR A 203 -3.03 6.39 21.99
N ALA A 204 -2.45 5.82 20.93
CA ALA A 204 -2.90 6.06 19.56
C ALA A 204 -4.34 5.59 19.33
N VAL A 205 -4.73 4.39 19.79
CA VAL A 205 -6.10 3.90 19.68
C VAL A 205 -7.09 4.81 20.41
N ARG A 206 -6.74 5.29 21.62
CA ARG A 206 -7.57 6.25 22.36
C ARG A 206 -7.71 7.58 21.62
N MET A 207 -6.64 8.10 21.03
CA MET A 207 -6.69 9.31 20.21
C MET A 207 -7.61 9.11 19.00
N LEU A 208 -7.52 7.99 18.31
CA LEU A 208 -8.37 7.68 17.16
C LEU A 208 -9.84 7.49 17.55
N ASP A 209 -10.14 6.83 18.68
CA ASP A 209 -11.52 6.72 19.18
C ASP A 209 -12.10 8.10 19.54
N ASN A 210 -11.29 9.01 20.10
CA ASN A 210 -11.72 10.38 20.35
C ASN A 210 -12.00 11.15 19.06
N VAL A 211 -11.23 10.92 17.98
CA VAL A 211 -11.44 11.56 16.67
C VAL A 211 -12.88 11.35 16.17
N ILE A 212 -13.45 10.16 16.39
CA ILE A 212 -14.81 9.82 15.97
C ILE A 212 -15.84 10.79 16.58
N ASP A 213 -15.68 11.17 17.84
CA ASP A 213 -16.63 12.00 18.55
C ASP A 213 -16.44 13.50 18.28
N ILE A 214 -15.20 13.93 18.04
CA ILE A 214 -14.87 15.35 17.77
C ILE A 214 -15.01 15.74 16.29
N ASN A 215 -14.99 14.77 15.38
CA ASN A 215 -14.97 15.06 13.95
C ASN A 215 -16.26 15.75 13.48
N TYR A 216 -16.12 16.68 12.55
CA TYR A 216 -17.25 17.30 11.86
C TYR A 216 -17.62 16.47 10.63
N TYR A 217 -18.87 16.02 10.56
CA TYR A 217 -19.37 15.20 9.44
C TYR A 217 -20.23 16.06 8.51
N SER A 218 -19.76 16.26 7.28
CA SER A 218 -20.47 17.06 6.28
C SER A 218 -21.74 16.37 5.76
N VAL A 219 -21.86 15.05 5.88
CA VAL A 219 -23.03 14.27 5.45
C VAL A 219 -23.52 13.35 6.58
N PRO A 220 -24.85 13.24 6.78
CA PRO A 220 -25.40 12.50 7.93
C PRO A 220 -25.10 10.99 7.89
N GLN A 221 -25.00 10.40 6.69
CA GLN A 221 -24.66 8.98 6.51
C GLN A 221 -23.27 8.65 7.02
N ALA A 222 -22.32 9.61 6.90
CA ALA A 222 -20.97 9.47 7.43
C ALA A 222 -20.97 9.49 8.96
N ARG A 223 -21.73 10.41 9.56
CA ARG A 223 -21.91 10.47 11.02
C ARG A 223 -22.57 9.19 11.55
N ASN A 224 -23.62 8.72 10.86
CA ASN A 224 -24.32 7.49 11.20
C ASN A 224 -23.38 6.29 11.25
N SER A 225 -22.67 6.02 10.14
CA SER A 225 -21.73 4.90 10.04
C SER A 225 -20.62 4.97 11.11
N ASN A 226 -19.96 6.13 11.26
CA ASN A 226 -18.81 6.26 12.15
C ASN A 226 -19.21 6.15 13.63
N LEU A 227 -20.34 6.71 14.06
CA LEU A 227 -20.80 6.57 15.45
C LEU A 227 -21.34 5.17 15.76
N LYS A 228 -21.97 4.52 14.77
CA LYS A 228 -22.57 3.19 14.93
C LYS A 228 -21.52 2.09 15.06
N HIS A 229 -20.48 2.13 14.24
CA HIS A 229 -19.46 1.06 14.14
C HIS A 229 -18.11 1.43 14.76
N ARG A 230 -17.81 2.73 14.85
CA ARG A 230 -16.57 3.28 15.42
C ARG A 230 -15.27 2.71 14.83
N PRO A 231 -15.13 2.55 13.50
CA PRO A 231 -13.90 2.04 12.91
C PRO A 231 -12.74 3.05 13.04
N VAL A 232 -11.54 2.54 13.29
CA VAL A 232 -10.28 3.30 13.24
C VAL A 232 -9.26 2.53 12.39
N GLY A 233 -8.23 3.23 11.91
CA GLY A 233 -7.14 2.65 11.12
C GLY A 233 -5.79 3.06 11.67
N LEU A 234 -5.22 2.24 12.54
CA LEU A 234 -3.87 2.37 13.03
C LEU A 234 -2.92 1.62 12.09
N GLY A 235 -2.07 2.38 11.41
CA GLY A 235 -0.99 1.87 10.56
C GLY A 235 0.39 2.04 11.20
N LEU A 236 1.42 1.92 10.38
CA LEU A 236 2.81 2.11 10.76
C LEU A 236 3.57 2.85 9.64
N MET A 237 4.71 3.44 9.98
CA MET A 237 5.68 4.04 9.06
C MET A 237 7.10 3.84 9.57
N GLY A 238 8.09 4.11 8.70
CA GLY A 238 9.49 3.90 9.04
C GLY A 238 9.87 2.42 9.06
N PHE A 239 9.16 1.54 8.34
CA PHE A 239 9.45 0.10 8.35
C PHE A 239 10.85 -0.20 7.79
N GLN A 240 11.18 0.33 6.63
CA GLN A 240 12.51 0.20 6.03
C GLN A 240 13.62 0.78 6.93
N ASP A 241 13.35 1.89 7.61
CA ASP A 241 14.33 2.51 8.53
C ASP A 241 14.53 1.65 9.79
N ALA A 242 13.46 1.01 10.28
CA ALA A 242 13.56 0.04 11.35
C ALA A 242 14.38 -1.19 10.92
N LEU A 243 14.28 -1.63 9.65
CA LEU A 243 15.14 -2.69 9.11
C LEU A 243 16.60 -2.25 9.07
N TYR A 244 16.90 -1.01 8.64
CA TYR A 244 18.28 -0.47 8.67
C TYR A 244 18.87 -0.47 10.09
N LEU A 245 18.09 -0.05 11.09
CA LEU A 245 18.54 -0.04 12.49
C LEU A 245 18.82 -1.43 13.07
N GLN A 246 18.25 -2.47 12.48
CA GLN A 246 18.46 -3.87 12.85
C GLN A 246 19.47 -4.57 11.94
N HIS A 247 20.02 -3.87 10.93
CA HIS A 247 20.87 -4.41 9.87
C HIS A 247 20.22 -5.61 9.13
N ILE A 248 18.91 -5.51 8.85
CA ILE A 248 18.15 -6.52 8.12
C ILE A 248 17.90 -6.02 6.69
N ALA A 249 18.33 -6.78 5.68
CA ALA A 249 17.98 -6.51 4.29
C ALA A 249 16.49 -6.80 4.04
N TYR A 250 15.77 -5.93 3.32
CA TYR A 250 14.34 -6.15 3.03
C TYR A 250 14.13 -7.46 2.25
N GLY A 251 15.02 -7.77 1.31
CA GLY A 251 14.98 -9.02 0.53
C GLY A 251 15.44 -10.27 1.31
N SER A 252 14.97 -10.47 2.54
CA SER A 252 15.39 -11.59 3.40
C SER A 252 14.25 -12.16 4.24
N ASP A 253 14.40 -13.42 4.67
CA ASP A 253 13.47 -14.07 5.61
C ASP A 253 13.38 -13.34 6.94
N ALA A 254 14.48 -12.72 7.40
CA ALA A 254 14.50 -11.92 8.62
C ALA A 254 13.59 -10.68 8.52
N ALA A 255 13.47 -10.07 7.34
CA ALA A 255 12.52 -8.96 7.13
C ALA A 255 11.07 -9.44 7.12
N ILE A 256 10.80 -10.65 6.58
CA ILE A 256 9.48 -11.29 6.64
C ILE A 256 9.11 -11.59 8.10
N GLU A 257 10.03 -12.15 8.88
CA GLU A 257 9.83 -12.44 10.31
C GLU A 257 9.62 -11.15 11.12
N PHE A 258 10.39 -10.10 10.84
CA PHE A 258 10.20 -8.81 11.49
C PHE A 258 8.85 -8.18 11.11
N ALA A 259 8.44 -8.26 9.85
CA ALA A 259 7.11 -7.82 9.40
C ALA A 259 6.00 -8.54 10.16
N ASP A 260 6.15 -9.84 10.37
CA ASP A 260 5.22 -10.68 11.13
C ASP A 260 5.14 -10.23 12.60
N LYS A 261 6.28 -10.31 13.32
CA LYS A 261 6.36 -10.05 14.77
C LYS A 261 6.00 -8.62 15.16
N SER A 262 6.42 -7.65 14.35
CA SER A 262 6.10 -6.24 14.63
C SER A 262 4.60 -5.97 14.50
N MET A 263 3.94 -6.55 13.50
CA MET A 263 2.50 -6.38 13.31
C MET A 263 1.69 -7.23 14.30
N GLU A 264 2.17 -8.42 14.70
CA GLU A 264 1.58 -9.20 15.79
C GLU A 264 1.52 -8.38 17.08
N ALA A 265 2.64 -7.75 17.46
CA ALA A 265 2.71 -6.90 18.65
C ALA A 265 1.77 -5.69 18.55
N ILE A 266 1.76 -4.98 17.42
CA ILE A 266 0.82 -3.86 17.19
C ILE A 266 -0.62 -4.33 17.34
N SER A 267 -0.97 -5.45 16.72
CA SER A 267 -2.33 -6.00 16.73
C SER A 267 -2.76 -6.38 18.14
N TYR A 268 -1.89 -7.08 18.88
CA TYR A 268 -2.15 -7.48 20.26
C TYR A 268 -2.48 -6.27 21.13
N TYR A 269 -1.62 -5.26 21.12
CA TYR A 269 -1.82 -4.07 21.95
C TYR A 269 -2.99 -3.20 21.47
N ALA A 270 -3.28 -3.17 20.17
CA ALA A 270 -4.37 -2.35 19.63
C ALA A 270 -5.74 -2.96 19.96
N ILE A 271 -5.87 -4.29 19.84
CA ILE A 271 -7.07 -5.01 20.26
C ILE A 271 -7.24 -4.90 21.78
N GLN A 272 -6.16 -5.06 22.55
CA GLN A 272 -6.20 -4.86 24.01
C GLN A 272 -6.67 -3.44 24.38
N ALA A 273 -6.13 -2.41 23.72
CA ALA A 273 -6.50 -1.02 23.98
C ALA A 273 -7.99 -0.76 23.67
N SER A 274 -8.51 -1.34 22.60
CA SER A 274 -9.91 -1.20 22.25
C SER A 274 -10.83 -1.98 23.23
N CYS A 275 -10.37 -3.08 23.82
CA CYS A 275 -11.05 -3.73 24.95
C CYS A 275 -11.02 -2.84 26.21
N ASP A 276 -9.87 -2.25 26.55
CA ASP A 276 -9.73 -1.31 27.68
C ASP A 276 -10.75 -0.15 27.52
N LEU A 277 -10.89 0.40 26.31
CA LEU A 277 -11.87 1.45 26.02
C LEU A 277 -13.32 0.97 26.10
N ALA A 278 -13.60 -0.30 25.80
CA ALA A 278 -14.93 -0.86 25.96
C ALA A 278 -15.31 -0.98 27.43
N ASP A 279 -14.37 -1.34 28.31
CA ASP A 279 -14.58 -1.36 29.75
C ASP A 279 -14.89 0.05 30.29
N GLU A 280 -14.22 1.08 29.76
CA GLU A 280 -14.43 2.48 30.17
C GLU A 280 -15.70 3.12 29.59
N ARG A 281 -16.02 2.83 28.32
CA ARG A 281 -16.97 3.63 27.53
C ARG A 281 -18.09 2.81 26.87
N GLY A 282 -18.10 1.50 27.07
CA GLY A 282 -18.97 0.55 26.36
C GLY A 282 -18.46 0.20 24.95
N SER A 283 -18.90 -0.96 24.47
CA SER A 283 -18.63 -1.45 23.11
C SER A 283 -19.35 -0.62 22.05
N TYR A 284 -18.91 -0.74 20.78
CA TYR A 284 -19.63 -0.10 19.67
C TYR A 284 -21.02 -0.73 19.47
N SER A 285 -21.94 0.05 18.89
CA SER A 285 -23.38 -0.26 18.89
C SER A 285 -23.75 -1.58 18.19
N THR A 286 -22.95 -2.01 17.21
CA THR A 286 -23.17 -3.25 16.46
C THR A 286 -22.16 -4.34 16.81
N PHE A 287 -21.66 -4.37 18.05
CA PHE A 287 -20.71 -5.38 18.49
C PHE A 287 -21.28 -6.80 18.46
N ASP A 288 -22.51 -6.98 18.93
CA ASP A 288 -23.15 -8.29 19.00
C ASP A 288 -23.33 -8.92 17.61
N GLY A 289 -22.83 -10.14 17.45
CA GLY A 289 -22.84 -10.88 16.17
C GLY A 289 -21.57 -10.73 15.33
N SER A 290 -20.71 -9.76 15.65
CA SER A 290 -19.41 -9.54 15.01
C SER A 290 -18.47 -10.72 15.20
N LEU A 291 -17.40 -10.78 14.41
CA LEU A 291 -16.31 -11.74 14.64
C LEU A 291 -15.70 -11.57 16.04
N TRP A 292 -15.59 -10.33 16.53
CA TRP A 292 -15.11 -10.04 17.89
C TRP A 292 -15.99 -10.69 18.96
N SER A 293 -17.32 -10.54 18.87
CA SER A 293 -18.24 -11.17 19.82
C SER A 293 -18.14 -12.70 19.86
N LYS A 294 -17.66 -13.30 18.77
CA LYS A 294 -17.42 -14.75 18.63
C LYS A 294 -16.00 -15.17 19.08
N GLY A 295 -15.13 -14.22 19.41
CA GLY A 295 -13.72 -14.47 19.75
C GLY A 295 -12.84 -14.81 18.54
N ILE A 296 -13.28 -14.45 17.33
CA ILE A 296 -12.55 -14.65 16.08
C ILE A 296 -11.73 -13.39 15.80
N LEU A 297 -10.40 -13.50 15.91
CA LEU A 297 -9.43 -12.45 15.67
C LEU A 297 -8.96 -12.46 14.19
N PRO A 298 -8.17 -11.47 13.75
CA PRO A 298 -7.64 -11.44 12.38
C PRO A 298 -6.90 -12.72 11.97
N LEU A 299 -6.13 -13.32 12.89
CA LEU A 299 -5.42 -14.57 12.63
C LEU A 299 -6.40 -15.71 12.32
N ASP A 300 -7.46 -15.88 13.12
CA ASP A 300 -8.47 -16.93 12.92
C ASP A 300 -9.28 -16.75 11.66
N SER A 301 -9.49 -15.49 11.26
CA SER A 301 -10.22 -15.17 10.04
C SER A 301 -9.52 -15.76 8.80
N GLN A 302 -8.22 -16.08 8.87
CA GLN A 302 -7.53 -16.81 7.81
C GLN A 302 -8.10 -18.21 7.61
N GLN A 303 -8.54 -18.88 8.67
CA GLN A 303 -9.16 -20.20 8.57
C GLN A 303 -10.48 -20.13 7.78
N ILE A 304 -11.29 -19.10 8.03
CA ILE A 304 -12.53 -18.84 7.26
C ILE A 304 -12.20 -18.69 5.76
N LEU A 305 -11.15 -17.93 5.44
CA LEU A 305 -10.70 -17.74 4.07
C LEU A 305 -10.21 -19.04 3.44
N ILE A 306 -9.39 -19.83 4.15
CA ILE A 306 -8.86 -21.11 3.68
C ILE A 306 -10.00 -22.08 3.38
N GLU A 307 -11.01 -22.18 4.26
CA GLU A 307 -12.17 -23.06 4.08
C GLU A 307 -13.10 -22.63 2.95
N ALA A 308 -13.30 -21.32 2.78
CA ALA A 308 -14.12 -20.76 1.72
C ALA A 308 -13.45 -20.94 0.34
N ARG A 309 -12.15 -20.66 0.25
CA ARG A 309 -11.39 -20.69 -1.00
C ARG A 309 -10.93 -22.09 -1.40
N GLY A 310 -10.52 -22.90 -0.43
CA GLY A 310 -9.95 -24.23 -0.61
C GLY A 310 -8.41 -24.23 -0.67
N GLN A 311 -7.79 -25.23 -0.04
CA GLN A 311 -6.34 -25.37 0.15
C GLN A 311 -5.52 -25.31 -1.15
N LYS A 312 -6.11 -25.69 -2.30
CA LYS A 312 -5.48 -25.62 -3.62
C LYS A 312 -5.01 -24.20 -3.99
N TYR A 313 -5.68 -23.18 -3.47
CA TYR A 313 -5.60 -21.80 -3.94
C TYR A 313 -5.05 -20.81 -2.92
N ILE A 314 -4.54 -21.30 -1.80
CA ILE A 314 -4.04 -20.43 -0.74
C ILE A 314 -2.90 -21.09 0.01
N ASP A 315 -1.88 -20.30 0.32
CA ASP A 315 -0.79 -20.67 1.22
C ASP A 315 -0.40 -19.44 2.03
N VAL A 316 -0.85 -19.45 3.27
CA VAL A 316 -0.64 -18.40 4.27
C VAL A 316 -0.08 -19.03 5.53
N ASP A 317 0.78 -18.28 6.20
CA ASP A 317 1.32 -18.72 7.47
C ASP A 317 0.40 -18.37 8.62
N LEU A 318 0.26 -19.32 9.55
CA LEU A 318 -0.61 -19.22 10.71
C LEU A 318 0.18 -19.26 12.03
N SER A 319 1.49 -19.02 12.00
CA SER A 319 2.30 -18.97 13.21
C SER A 319 1.93 -17.76 14.07
N GLU A 320 2.03 -17.92 15.38
CA GLU A 320 1.85 -16.87 16.38
C GLU A 320 2.96 -16.99 17.43
N SER A 321 3.33 -15.87 18.05
CA SER A 321 4.39 -15.81 19.06
C SER A 321 3.94 -15.24 20.41
N LEU A 322 2.80 -14.55 20.45
CA LEU A 322 2.20 -14.02 21.68
C LEU A 322 1.07 -14.93 22.20
N ASP A 323 0.79 -14.85 23.50
CA ASP A 323 -0.35 -15.55 24.10
C ASP A 323 -1.66 -14.80 23.83
N TRP A 324 -2.39 -15.25 22.81
CA TRP A 324 -3.66 -14.67 22.39
C TRP A 324 -4.87 -15.14 23.19
N ALA A 325 -4.76 -16.21 24.00
CA ALA A 325 -5.90 -16.78 24.72
C ALA A 325 -6.59 -15.78 25.67
N PRO A 326 -5.85 -14.98 26.48
CA PRO A 326 -6.46 -13.94 27.31
C PRO A 326 -7.17 -12.85 26.51
N ILE A 327 -6.60 -12.44 25.38
CA ILE A 327 -7.20 -11.40 24.52
C ILE A 327 -8.48 -11.91 23.86
N ARG A 328 -8.53 -13.17 23.41
CA ARG A 328 -9.73 -13.79 22.84
C ARG A 328 -10.90 -13.78 23.80
N GLU A 329 -10.67 -14.15 25.06
CA GLU A 329 -11.73 -14.15 26.08
C GLU A 329 -12.15 -12.73 26.46
N ARG A 330 -11.24 -11.77 26.41
CA ARG A 330 -11.56 -10.37 26.67
C ARG A 330 -12.39 -9.76 25.55
N VAL A 331 -12.02 -9.99 24.29
CA VAL A 331 -12.69 -9.39 23.12
C VAL A 331 -14.16 -9.81 23.03
N LYS A 332 -14.48 -11.04 23.45
CA LYS A 332 -15.87 -11.55 23.52
C LYS A 332 -16.77 -10.73 24.46
N LYS A 333 -16.20 -10.13 25.50
CA LYS A 333 -16.94 -9.31 26.47
C LYS A 333 -17.24 -7.92 25.95
N GLY A 334 -16.46 -7.44 24.99
CA GLY A 334 -16.65 -6.13 24.40
C GLY A 334 -15.37 -5.55 23.82
N ILE A 335 -15.52 -4.83 22.71
CA ILE A 335 -14.46 -4.00 22.11
C ILE A 335 -15.06 -2.68 21.64
N ARG A 336 -14.27 -1.60 21.68
CA ARG A 336 -14.75 -0.24 21.40
C ARG A 336 -14.90 0.06 19.91
N ASN A 337 -14.11 -0.58 19.05
CA ASN A 337 -14.00 -0.24 17.64
C ASN A 337 -14.24 -1.48 16.77
N SER A 338 -15.06 -1.36 15.72
CA SER A 338 -15.33 -2.49 14.82
C SER A 338 -14.11 -2.94 14.00
N ASN A 339 -13.25 -1.98 13.68
CA ASN A 339 -12.01 -2.16 12.95
C ASN A 339 -10.95 -1.26 13.58
N ILE A 340 -9.70 -1.72 13.61
CA ILE A 340 -8.63 -1.08 14.38
C ILE A 340 -7.40 -0.79 13.53
N MET A 341 -7.04 -1.66 12.58
CA MET A 341 -5.74 -1.62 11.92
C MET A 341 -5.90 -1.48 10.41
N ALA A 342 -5.20 -0.48 9.85
CA ALA A 342 -5.09 -0.28 8.42
C ALA A 342 -3.78 0.43 8.12
N ILE A 343 -2.94 -0.14 7.25
CA ILE A 343 -1.66 0.48 6.88
C ILE A 343 -1.88 1.36 5.66
N ALA A 344 -2.12 2.65 5.89
CA ALA A 344 -2.29 3.66 4.86
C ALA A 344 -0.94 4.18 4.32
N PRO A 345 -0.94 4.91 3.19
CA PRO A 345 0.24 5.62 2.72
C PRO A 345 0.52 6.81 3.64
N THR A 346 1.79 6.98 4.04
CA THR A 346 2.19 8.01 5.02
C THR A 346 2.99 9.16 4.39
N ALA A 347 2.83 9.41 3.09
CA ALA A 347 3.70 10.30 2.31
C ALA A 347 3.98 11.67 2.96
N THR A 348 2.95 12.34 3.49
CA THR A 348 3.14 13.65 4.14
C THR A 348 3.71 13.50 5.56
N ILE A 349 3.14 12.63 6.39
CA ILE A 349 3.52 12.53 7.81
C ILE A 349 4.91 11.92 8.03
N SER A 350 5.34 11.01 7.15
CA SER A 350 6.68 10.43 7.22
C SER A 350 7.74 11.44 6.77
N ASN A 351 7.42 12.31 5.81
CA ASN A 351 8.27 13.43 5.42
C ASN A 351 8.42 14.47 6.56
N ILE A 352 7.34 14.75 7.30
CA ILE A 352 7.37 15.66 8.46
C ILE A 352 8.30 15.11 9.55
N ILE A 353 8.23 13.81 9.82
CA ILE A 353 8.98 13.16 10.92
C ILE A 353 10.37 12.70 10.46
N GLY A 354 10.64 12.66 9.15
CA GLY A 354 11.93 12.27 8.59
C GLY A 354 12.19 10.77 8.60
N VAL A 355 11.16 9.95 8.34
CA VAL A 355 11.26 8.48 8.25
C VAL A 355 10.71 7.95 6.92
N SER A 356 11.03 6.71 6.59
CA SER A 356 10.53 6.03 5.40
C SER A 356 9.00 5.91 5.38
N GLN A 357 8.43 5.86 4.17
CA GLN A 357 6.99 5.82 3.99
C GLN A 357 6.45 4.44 4.34
N SER A 358 5.48 4.38 5.26
CA SER A 358 4.67 3.20 5.54
C SER A 358 5.52 1.91 5.68
N ILE A 359 5.18 0.90 4.88
CA ILE A 359 5.88 -0.37 4.70
C ILE A 359 6.81 -0.39 3.47
N GLU A 360 7.03 0.74 2.81
CA GLU A 360 7.70 0.79 1.51
C GLU A 360 9.21 0.59 1.64
N PRO A 361 9.84 -0.18 0.71
CA PRO A 361 11.29 -0.15 0.57
C PRO A 361 11.76 1.24 0.12
N THR A 362 13.01 1.58 0.41
CA THR A 362 13.59 2.86 -0.04
C THR A 362 13.56 2.94 -1.56
N TYR A 363 12.87 3.94 -2.11
CA TYR A 363 12.74 4.11 -3.56
C TYR A 363 14.11 4.31 -4.24
N GLN A 364 14.93 5.21 -3.70
CA GLN A 364 16.30 5.49 -4.12
C GLN A 364 17.11 5.94 -2.91
N ASN A 365 18.38 5.51 -2.77
CA ASN A 365 19.24 5.98 -1.69
C ASN A 365 19.79 7.40 -1.93
N LEU A 366 19.63 7.94 -3.13
CA LEU A 366 19.99 9.30 -3.48
C LEU A 366 18.91 9.85 -4.39
N TYR A 367 18.33 10.99 -4.03
CA TYR A 367 17.35 11.69 -4.87
C TYR A 367 17.56 13.21 -4.77
N VAL A 368 17.11 13.93 -5.79
CA VAL A 368 17.16 15.40 -5.82
C VAL A 368 15.79 15.94 -5.43
N LYS A 369 15.77 16.78 -4.41
CA LYS A 369 14.59 17.52 -3.97
C LYS A 369 14.73 18.97 -4.43
N SER A 370 13.87 19.38 -5.36
CA SER A 370 13.81 20.77 -5.82
C SER A 370 12.79 21.55 -4.98
N ASN A 371 13.19 22.71 -4.45
CA ASN A 371 12.31 23.67 -3.78
C ASN A 371 12.55 25.09 -4.32
N LEU A 372 11.85 26.09 -3.76
CA LEU A 372 11.97 27.49 -4.19
C LEU A 372 13.40 28.05 -4.06
N SER A 373 14.25 27.45 -3.22
CA SER A 373 15.64 27.86 -2.96
C SER A 373 16.68 27.09 -3.79
N GLY A 374 16.26 26.16 -4.65
CA GLY A 374 17.14 25.38 -5.52
C GLY A 374 16.97 23.87 -5.40
N GLU A 375 17.93 23.14 -5.94
CA GLU A 375 17.95 21.68 -5.95
C GLU A 375 18.91 21.14 -4.89
N PHE A 376 18.41 20.25 -4.03
CA PHE A 376 19.18 19.66 -2.94
C PHE A 376 19.24 18.14 -3.12
N THR A 377 20.45 17.61 -3.24
CA THR A 377 20.65 16.16 -3.22
C THR A 377 20.47 15.64 -1.79
N VAL A 378 19.49 14.76 -1.59
CA VAL A 378 19.24 14.06 -0.34
C VAL A 378 19.78 12.65 -0.48
N ILE A 379 20.63 12.24 0.46
CA ILE A 379 21.24 10.90 0.50
C ILE A 379 20.72 10.18 1.74
N ASN A 380 20.48 8.88 1.63
CA ASN A 380 20.06 8.01 2.71
C ASN A 380 21.05 8.11 3.90
N PRO A 381 20.64 8.67 5.06
CA PRO A 381 21.54 8.90 6.18
C PRO A 381 22.07 7.60 6.79
N TYR A 382 21.29 6.50 6.72
CA TYR A 382 21.71 5.18 7.19
C TYR A 382 22.88 4.66 6.35
N LEU A 383 22.76 4.72 5.02
CA LEU A 383 23.83 4.33 4.09
C LEU A 383 25.11 5.12 4.34
N VAL A 384 25.01 6.45 4.47
CA VAL A 384 26.17 7.30 4.72
C VAL A 384 26.87 6.92 6.03
N ARG A 385 26.10 6.64 7.09
CA ARG A 385 26.65 6.21 8.38
C ARG A 385 27.41 4.89 8.27
N ASP A 386 26.83 3.90 7.60
CA ASP A 386 27.47 2.59 7.46
C ASP A 386 28.69 2.63 6.55
N LEU A 387 28.66 3.44 5.49
CA LEU A 387 29.84 3.69 4.64
C LEU A 387 30.95 4.39 5.41
N LYS A 388 30.63 5.38 6.26
CA LYS A 388 31.61 6.04 7.14
C LYS A 388 32.23 5.06 8.14
N ASN A 389 31.41 4.22 8.77
CA ASN A 389 31.88 3.21 9.72
C ASN A 389 32.86 2.21 9.09
N ARG A 390 32.75 1.96 7.77
CA ARG A 390 33.67 1.10 7.02
C ARG A 390 34.81 1.85 6.32
N GLY A 391 34.94 3.16 6.52
CA GLY A 391 35.95 3.97 5.84
C GLY A 391 35.75 4.06 4.31
N LEU A 392 34.53 3.83 3.82
CA LEU A 392 34.17 3.85 2.39
C LEU A 392 33.56 5.19 1.94
N TRP A 393 33.40 6.14 2.86
CA TRP A 393 32.79 7.43 2.57
C TRP A 393 33.82 8.49 2.16
N ASP A 394 33.96 8.72 0.87
CA ASP A 394 34.85 9.72 0.26
C ASP A 394 34.16 10.46 -0.90
N SER A 395 34.86 11.42 -1.51
CA SER A 395 34.34 12.20 -2.64
C SER A 395 34.04 11.33 -3.88
N VAL A 396 34.81 10.25 -4.07
CA VAL A 396 34.55 9.27 -5.13
C VAL A 396 33.22 8.57 -4.89
N MET A 397 32.86 8.28 -3.62
CA MET A 397 31.61 7.57 -3.27
C MET A 397 30.41 8.40 -3.60
N VAL A 398 30.49 9.68 -3.29
CA VAL A 398 29.43 10.63 -3.61
C VAL A 398 29.22 10.70 -5.13
N ASN A 399 30.30 10.67 -5.91
CA ASN A 399 30.20 10.68 -7.38
C ASN A 399 29.65 9.36 -7.93
N ASP A 400 30.09 8.21 -7.40
CA ASP A 400 29.58 6.89 -7.80
C ASP A 400 28.09 6.77 -7.49
N LEU A 401 27.66 7.17 -6.29
CA LEU A 401 26.25 7.18 -5.90
C LEU A 401 25.42 8.10 -6.80
N LYS A 402 25.96 9.24 -7.24
CA LYS A 402 25.27 10.10 -8.22
C LYS A 402 25.21 9.45 -9.60
N TYR A 403 26.30 8.84 -10.05
CA TYR A 403 26.40 8.18 -11.36
C TYR A 403 25.41 7.02 -11.48
N TYR A 404 25.22 6.26 -10.39
CA TYR A 404 24.29 5.13 -10.32
C TYR A 404 22.90 5.50 -9.76
N ASP A 405 22.53 6.79 -9.75
CA ASP A 405 21.22 7.28 -9.27
C ASP A 405 20.82 6.73 -7.87
N GLY A 406 21.80 6.57 -6.97
CA GLY A 406 21.65 6.05 -5.62
C GLY A 406 21.67 4.53 -5.49
N SER A 407 21.80 3.77 -6.57
CA SER A 407 22.04 2.33 -6.50
C SER A 407 23.44 2.04 -5.99
N VAL A 408 23.55 1.10 -5.05
CA VAL A 408 24.82 0.60 -4.52
C VAL A 408 25.29 -0.68 -5.21
N GLN A 409 24.45 -1.30 -6.05
CA GLN A 409 24.68 -2.65 -6.57
C GLN A 409 25.93 -2.74 -7.46
N GLN A 410 26.14 -1.72 -8.29
CA GLN A 410 27.22 -1.69 -9.28
C GLN A 410 28.54 -1.13 -8.73
N ILE A 411 28.56 -0.64 -7.49
CA ILE A 411 29.76 -0.07 -6.87
C ILE A 411 30.59 -1.20 -6.27
N GLU A 412 31.70 -1.59 -6.92
CA GLU A 412 32.50 -2.77 -6.57
C GLU A 412 33.04 -2.75 -5.13
N ARG A 413 33.46 -1.58 -4.65
CA ARG A 413 34.05 -1.42 -3.31
C ARG A 413 33.04 -1.50 -2.15
N ILE A 414 31.74 -1.51 -2.43
CA ILE A 414 30.72 -1.72 -1.41
C ILE A 414 30.58 -3.24 -1.19
N PRO A 415 30.79 -3.74 0.04
CA PRO A 415 30.60 -5.16 0.35
C PRO A 415 29.16 -5.64 0.10
N GLN A 416 28.99 -6.93 -0.21
CA GLN A 416 27.70 -7.50 -0.59
C GLN A 416 26.62 -7.31 0.48
N ASP A 417 26.96 -7.39 1.77
CA ASP A 417 26.00 -7.22 2.85
C ASP A 417 25.41 -5.79 2.90
N LEU A 418 26.18 -4.76 2.54
CA LEU A 418 25.64 -3.40 2.37
C LEU A 418 24.84 -3.26 1.08
N LYS A 419 25.21 -3.98 0.01
CA LYS A 419 24.42 -4.02 -1.22
C LYS A 419 23.04 -4.62 -0.98
N ASP A 420 22.97 -5.70 -0.22
CA ASP A 420 21.71 -6.35 0.15
C ASP A 420 20.88 -5.45 1.08
N LEU A 421 21.53 -4.85 2.09
CA LEU A 421 20.88 -3.95 3.05
C LEU A 421 20.26 -2.73 2.38
N TYR A 422 21.00 -2.08 1.47
CA TYR A 422 20.61 -0.84 0.79
C TYR A 422 20.07 -1.06 -0.62
N ALA A 423 19.60 -2.27 -0.93
CA ALA A 423 18.84 -2.53 -2.15
C ALA A 423 17.60 -1.61 -2.21
N THR A 424 17.43 -0.94 -3.34
CA THR A 424 16.31 -0.03 -3.58
C THR A 424 15.05 -0.79 -3.96
N ALA A 425 13.91 -0.10 -3.99
CA ALA A 425 12.59 -0.70 -4.25
C ALA A 425 12.51 -1.55 -5.53
N PHE A 426 13.25 -1.20 -6.59
CA PHE A 426 13.28 -1.96 -7.85
C PHE A 426 14.31 -3.09 -7.87
N GLU A 427 15.21 -3.12 -6.89
CA GLU A 427 16.26 -4.13 -6.74
C GLU A 427 15.85 -5.23 -5.76
N VAL A 428 14.91 -4.93 -4.85
CA VAL A 428 14.25 -5.94 -4.01
C VAL A 428 13.27 -6.75 -4.86
N GLU A 429 13.44 -8.06 -4.89
CA GLU A 429 12.49 -8.94 -5.60
C GLU A 429 11.08 -8.82 -5.00
N THR A 430 10.08 -8.60 -5.85
CA THR A 430 8.70 -8.33 -5.44
C THR A 430 8.09 -9.42 -4.55
N LYS A 431 8.58 -10.66 -4.66
CA LYS A 431 8.21 -11.78 -3.79
C LYS A 431 8.35 -11.42 -2.30
N TRP A 432 9.47 -10.80 -1.91
CA TRP A 432 9.72 -10.43 -0.51
C TRP A 432 8.70 -9.40 0.00
N ILE A 433 8.31 -8.45 -0.86
CA ILE A 433 7.30 -7.44 -0.56
C ILE A 433 5.94 -8.10 -0.34
N VAL A 434 5.55 -9.03 -1.21
CA VAL A 434 4.27 -9.78 -1.13
C VAL A 434 4.24 -10.70 0.08
N ASP A 435 5.30 -11.47 0.34
CA ASP A 435 5.36 -12.39 1.48
C ASP A 435 5.36 -11.62 2.81
N ALA A 436 6.12 -10.52 2.93
CA ALA A 436 6.08 -9.67 4.12
C ALA A 436 4.69 -9.03 4.32
N ALA A 437 4.02 -8.61 3.24
CA ALA A 437 2.65 -8.10 3.31
C ALA A 437 1.67 -9.19 3.77
N SER A 438 1.83 -10.43 3.31
CA SER A 438 1.02 -11.57 3.72
C SER A 438 1.14 -11.84 5.21
N ARG A 439 2.37 -11.84 5.74
CA ARG A 439 2.61 -12.01 7.18
C ARG A 439 2.01 -10.90 8.02
N ARG A 440 2.06 -9.64 7.57
CA ARG A 440 1.36 -8.54 8.27
C ARG A 440 -0.16 -8.70 8.20
N GLN A 441 -0.68 -9.09 7.03
CA GLN A 441 -2.12 -9.11 6.76
C GLN A 441 -2.90 -10.09 7.65
N LYS A 442 -2.27 -11.13 8.22
CA LYS A 442 -2.93 -12.02 9.19
C LYS A 442 -3.24 -11.35 10.53
N TRP A 443 -2.61 -10.22 10.83
CA TRP A 443 -2.83 -9.46 12.05
C TRP A 443 -3.71 -8.21 11.84
N ILE A 444 -4.04 -7.87 10.60
CA ILE A 444 -4.77 -6.65 10.20
C ILE A 444 -6.23 -7.00 9.87
N ASP A 445 -7.16 -6.36 10.56
CA ASP A 445 -8.61 -6.54 10.37
C ASP A 445 -9.16 -5.77 9.15
N GLN A 446 -8.50 -4.70 8.71
CA GLN A 446 -8.69 -4.09 7.39
C GLN A 446 -7.60 -4.56 6.41
N ALA A 447 -6.99 -3.67 5.62
CA ALA A 447 -5.97 -4.00 4.64
C ALA A 447 -4.72 -3.10 4.75
N GLN A 448 -3.85 -3.15 3.74
CA GLN A 448 -2.64 -2.34 3.64
C GLN A 448 -2.46 -1.82 2.21
N SER A 449 -2.08 -0.55 2.06
CA SER A 449 -1.76 0.05 0.77
C SER A 449 -0.43 -0.51 0.26
N LEU A 450 -0.48 -1.60 -0.51
CA LEU A 450 0.72 -2.29 -0.96
C LEU A 450 1.13 -1.87 -2.37
N ASN A 451 2.13 -0.99 -2.49
CA ASN A 451 2.76 -0.74 -3.78
C ASN A 451 3.63 -1.93 -4.20
N LEU A 452 3.66 -2.22 -5.49
CA LEU A 452 4.49 -3.28 -6.07
C LEU A 452 5.48 -2.67 -7.06
N TYR A 453 6.76 -2.96 -6.86
CA TYR A 453 7.87 -2.47 -7.68
C TYR A 453 8.41 -3.62 -8.52
N ILE A 454 8.48 -3.43 -9.84
CA ILE A 454 8.92 -4.47 -10.78
C ILE A 454 9.89 -3.88 -11.79
N ALA A 455 11.16 -4.30 -11.70
CA ALA A 455 12.17 -4.04 -12.73
C ALA A 455 12.05 -5.03 -13.90
N GLY A 456 12.24 -4.53 -15.12
CA GLY A 456 12.13 -5.33 -16.35
C GLY A 456 10.76 -6.00 -16.44
N ALA A 457 9.71 -5.21 -16.28
CA ALA A 457 8.34 -5.68 -16.24
C ALA A 457 7.93 -6.38 -17.55
N SER A 458 7.22 -7.50 -17.41
CA SER A 458 6.65 -8.27 -18.52
C SER A 458 5.30 -8.85 -18.09
N GLY A 459 4.44 -9.19 -19.07
CA GLY A 459 3.14 -9.80 -18.77
C GLY A 459 3.26 -11.05 -17.91
N LYS A 460 4.30 -11.88 -18.13
CA LYS A 460 4.56 -13.07 -17.31
C LYS A 460 4.93 -12.73 -15.86
N LYS A 461 5.80 -11.74 -15.63
CA LYS A 461 6.16 -11.32 -14.27
C LYS A 461 4.97 -10.74 -13.52
N LEU A 462 4.15 -9.94 -14.22
CA LEU A 462 2.91 -9.40 -13.65
C LEU A 462 1.94 -10.50 -13.27
N ASP A 463 1.71 -11.48 -14.16
CA ASP A 463 0.86 -12.64 -13.88
C ASP A 463 1.30 -13.38 -12.61
N VAL A 464 2.58 -13.74 -12.53
CA VAL A 464 3.13 -14.45 -11.37
C VAL A 464 2.99 -13.61 -10.09
N THR A 465 3.30 -12.31 -10.15
CA THR A 465 3.26 -11.42 -8.98
C THR A 465 1.85 -11.27 -8.43
N TYR A 466 0.85 -10.97 -9.27
CA TYR A 466 -0.51 -10.73 -8.80
C TYR A 466 -1.26 -12.03 -8.45
N ARG A 467 -0.94 -13.14 -9.11
CA ARG A 467 -1.41 -14.47 -8.66
C ARG A 467 -0.80 -14.84 -7.32
N MET A 468 0.46 -14.53 -7.08
CA MET A 468 1.11 -14.73 -5.78
C MET A 468 0.45 -13.85 -4.70
N ALA A 469 0.18 -12.57 -4.98
CA ALA A 469 -0.52 -11.67 -4.06
C ALA A 469 -1.88 -12.26 -3.60
N TRP A 470 -2.67 -12.76 -4.55
CA TRP A 470 -3.93 -13.45 -4.24
C TRP A 470 -3.71 -14.77 -3.47
N TYR A 471 -2.78 -15.61 -3.93
CA TYR A 471 -2.45 -16.91 -3.33
C TYR A 471 -1.96 -16.78 -1.89
N ARG A 472 -1.27 -15.68 -1.57
CA ARG A 472 -0.82 -15.31 -0.22
C ARG A 472 -1.91 -14.63 0.64
N GLY A 473 -3.17 -14.68 0.22
CA GLY A 473 -4.30 -14.20 1.01
C GLY A 473 -4.33 -12.68 1.23
N LEU A 474 -3.69 -11.89 0.37
CA LEU A 474 -3.77 -10.43 0.46
C LEU A 474 -5.21 -9.95 0.20
N LYS A 475 -5.57 -8.84 0.83
CA LYS A 475 -6.85 -8.14 0.57
C LYS A 475 -6.74 -7.22 -0.62
N THR A 476 -5.64 -6.46 -0.70
CA THR A 476 -5.50 -5.38 -1.68
C THR A 476 -4.06 -5.26 -2.18
N THR A 477 -3.94 -4.69 -3.37
CA THR A 477 -2.71 -4.10 -3.90
C THR A 477 -2.99 -2.63 -4.22
N TYR A 478 -1.95 -1.84 -4.45
CA TYR A 478 -2.07 -0.42 -4.76
C TYR A 478 -1.39 -0.09 -6.09
N TYR A 479 -0.41 0.83 -6.12
CA TYR A 479 0.24 1.18 -7.37
C TYR A 479 1.20 0.09 -7.84
N LEU A 480 1.14 -0.20 -9.14
CA LEU A 480 2.24 -0.82 -9.86
C LEU A 480 3.26 0.26 -10.24
N ARG A 481 4.50 0.11 -9.79
CA ARG A 481 5.66 0.87 -10.25
C ARG A 481 6.51 -0.06 -11.10
N ALA A 482 6.50 0.16 -12.41
CA ALA A 482 7.24 -0.67 -13.35
C ALA A 482 8.36 0.13 -14.03
N LEU A 483 9.55 -0.44 -14.11
CA LEU A 483 10.63 0.05 -14.99
C LEU A 483 10.71 -0.85 -16.22
N ALA A 484 10.67 -0.24 -17.41
CA ALA A 484 10.96 -0.93 -18.66
C ALA A 484 12.43 -1.35 -18.70
N ALA A 485 12.74 -2.46 -19.41
CA ALA A 485 14.08 -3.05 -19.44
C ALA A 485 15.15 -2.14 -20.05
N THR A 486 14.76 -1.13 -20.83
CA THR A 486 15.66 -0.14 -21.45
C THR A 486 15.48 1.21 -20.76
N SER A 487 16.39 1.56 -19.85
CA SER A 487 16.60 2.97 -19.50
C SER A 487 17.44 3.62 -20.61
N THR A 488 16.96 4.73 -21.17
CA THR A 488 17.73 5.54 -22.12
C THR A 488 19.07 5.92 -21.49
N GLU A 489 20.20 5.62 -22.14
CA GLU A 489 21.52 6.11 -21.71
C GLU A 489 21.45 7.63 -21.56
N LYS A 490 21.77 8.12 -20.36
CA LYS A 490 21.81 9.56 -20.09
C LYS A 490 23.09 10.12 -20.71
N SER A 491 22.95 11.20 -21.48
CA SER A 491 24.08 12.03 -21.88
C SER A 491 24.60 12.77 -20.65
N THR A 492 25.53 12.17 -19.91
CA THR A 492 26.36 12.93 -18.97
C THR A 492 27.46 13.60 -19.77
N ILE A 493 27.31 14.90 -19.99
CA ILE A 493 28.40 15.78 -20.43
C ILE A 493 29.50 15.72 -19.36
N ASN A 494 30.74 15.53 -19.82
CA ASN A 494 31.99 15.30 -19.07
C ASN A 494 32.28 13.86 -18.59
N THR A 495 32.38 12.93 -19.54
CA THR A 495 33.26 11.76 -19.38
C THR A 495 34.72 12.18 -19.62
N GLY A 496 35.38 12.68 -18.58
CA GLY A 496 36.83 12.83 -18.55
C GLY A 496 37.51 11.47 -18.33
N LYS A 497 37.46 10.58 -19.33
CA LYS A 497 38.40 9.45 -19.41
C LYS A 497 39.72 9.97 -19.96
N LEU A 498 40.72 10.16 -19.11
CA LEU A 498 42.11 10.29 -19.54
C LEU A 498 42.96 9.26 -18.80
N ASN A 499 43.25 8.17 -19.51
CA ASN A 499 44.43 7.35 -19.25
C ASN A 499 45.67 8.24 -19.42
N ALA A 500 46.51 8.30 -18.40
CA ALA A 500 47.79 8.99 -18.46
C ALA A 500 48.89 8.05 -18.99
N VAL A 501 49.60 8.48 -20.04
CA VAL A 501 51.08 8.53 -20.08
C VAL A 501 51.57 9.51 -21.15
N SER A 502 52.63 10.25 -20.78
CA SER A 502 53.36 11.40 -21.37
C SER A 502 53.94 11.21 -22.79
N SER A 503 54.33 12.22 -23.60
CA SER A 503 55.13 13.43 -23.35
C SER A 503 55.12 14.39 -24.59
N GLY A 504 55.38 15.71 -24.39
CA GLY A 504 55.95 16.58 -25.45
C GLY A 504 55.39 18.01 -25.64
N ALA A 505 56.03 18.98 -24.98
CA ALA A 505 56.38 20.36 -25.39
C ALA A 505 55.40 21.36 -26.10
N ILE A 506 55.17 22.50 -25.41
CA ILE A 506 55.23 23.94 -25.80
C ILE A 506 54.22 24.46 -26.86
N ASP A 507 53.32 25.40 -26.51
CA ASP A 507 53.54 26.86 -26.64
C ASP A 507 52.39 27.74 -26.06
N GLU A 508 52.74 29.01 -25.80
CA GLU A 508 52.10 30.06 -25.01
C GLU A 508 50.75 30.64 -25.50
N GLY A 509 49.96 31.21 -24.57
CA GLY A 509 48.98 32.25 -24.92
C GLY A 509 47.80 32.51 -23.97
N ASN A 510 48.00 33.47 -23.05
CA ASN A 510 47.04 34.52 -22.63
C ASN A 510 45.98 34.31 -21.50
N PHE A 511 46.12 35.20 -20.50
CA PHE A 511 45.13 35.87 -19.61
C PHE A 511 44.83 35.41 -18.16
N ALA A 512 45.27 36.31 -17.26
CA ALA A 512 44.61 36.90 -16.08
C ALA A 512 44.56 36.16 -14.71
N ALA A 513 44.87 36.93 -13.67
CA ALA A 513 45.10 36.55 -12.27
C ALA A 513 43.83 36.17 -11.46
N PRO A 514 43.95 35.40 -10.36
CA PRO A 514 42.81 34.93 -9.58
C PRO A 514 42.28 35.99 -8.60
N ALA A 515 40.96 36.24 -8.63
CA ALA A 515 40.25 36.93 -7.56
C ALA A 515 39.95 35.95 -6.41
N GLY A 516 40.16 36.39 -5.16
CA GLY A 516 39.97 35.58 -3.96
C GLY A 516 38.50 35.18 -3.70
N PRO A 517 38.26 34.17 -2.84
CA PRO A 517 36.93 33.63 -2.60
C PRO A 517 36.01 34.65 -1.90
N ALA A 518 34.77 34.73 -2.38
CA ALA A 518 33.70 35.54 -1.81
C ALA A 518 33.19 34.95 -0.47
N PRO A 519 32.72 35.79 0.48
CA PRO A 519 32.31 35.35 1.81
C PRO A 519 31.04 34.47 1.79
N VAL A 520 31.03 33.45 2.65
CA VAL A 520 29.94 32.48 2.83
C VAL A 520 28.70 33.15 3.44
N PRO A 521 27.51 33.05 2.82
CA PRO A 521 26.26 33.51 3.44
C PRO A 521 25.90 32.63 4.65
N LYS A 522 25.60 33.26 5.78
CA LYS A 522 25.14 32.57 6.99
C LYS A 522 23.75 31.96 6.74
N ALA A 523 23.64 30.64 6.88
CA ALA A 523 22.38 29.91 6.82
C ALA A 523 21.51 30.17 8.07
N CYS A 524 20.18 30.20 7.92
CA CYS A 524 19.24 30.32 9.03
C CYS A 524 19.29 29.08 9.95
N SER A 525 19.46 29.31 11.25
CA SER A 525 19.33 28.28 12.30
C SER A 525 17.86 28.11 12.70
N ILE A 526 17.49 26.89 13.11
CA ILE A 526 16.16 26.53 13.62
C ILE A 526 15.80 27.25 14.94
N ASP A 527 16.79 27.87 15.58
CA ASP A 527 16.65 28.58 16.85
C ASP A 527 16.30 30.08 16.67
N ASN A 528 16.10 30.56 15.43
CA ASN A 528 15.82 31.96 15.15
C ASN A 528 14.31 32.19 14.92
N PRO A 529 13.58 32.79 15.89
CA PRO A 529 12.12 32.91 15.84
C PRO A 529 11.58 33.89 14.79
N ASP A 530 12.42 34.70 14.15
CA ASP A 530 12.01 35.70 13.14
C ASP A 530 12.26 35.26 11.68
N CYS A 531 12.53 33.98 11.43
CA CYS A 531 12.72 33.46 10.08
C CYS A 531 11.38 33.13 9.40
N GLU A 532 10.93 33.98 8.46
CA GLU A 532 9.68 33.82 7.70
C GLU A 532 9.64 32.60 6.75
N ALA A 533 10.73 31.83 6.62
CA ALA A 533 10.79 30.66 5.73
C ALA A 533 10.12 29.40 6.30
N CYS A 534 9.59 29.46 7.54
CA CYS A 534 8.95 28.32 8.21
C CYS A 534 7.51 28.60 8.70
N GLN A 535 6.82 29.61 8.15
CA GLN A 535 5.37 29.80 8.36
C GLN A 535 4.52 29.14 7.27
#